data_AF-A0A0F9F8H4-F1
#
_entry.id   AF-A0A0F9F8H4-F1
#
_cell.length_a   1.000
_cell.length_b   1.000
_cell.length_c   1.000
_cell.angle_alpha   90.00
_cell.angle_beta   90.00
_cell.angle_gamma   90.00
#
_symmetry.space_group_name_H-M   'P 1'
#
loop_
_entity.id
_entity.type
_entity.pdbx_description
1 polymer ?
#
loop_
_entity_poly.entity_id
_entity_poly.type
_entity_poly.pdbx_seq_one_letter_code
_entity_poly.pdbx_strand_id
1 'polypeptide(L)' 'MRYAKQTTVSPDRSKGEIEKLLTRFGASEFGYWTSEDQAKVGFVHRGIRIEITLPLPKLADFTQTPTGRSRTMLQ' A
#
# COMPACT_ATOMS: atom_id res chain seq x y z
N MET A 1 16.10 -14.48 -6.19
CA MET A 1 14.80 -13.91 -5.78
C MET A 1 14.40 -12.83 -6.78
N ARG A 2 13.38 -13.06 -7.60
CA ARG A 2 12.92 -12.09 -8.62
C ARG A 2 11.42 -11.89 -8.47
N TYR A 3 11.02 -11.23 -7.40
CA TYR A 3 9.64 -10.80 -7.24
C TYR A 3 9.40 -9.64 -8.22
N ALA A 4 8.33 -9.73 -9.01
CA ALA A 4 7.83 -8.68 -9.92
C ALA A 4 8.84 -8.12 -10.96
N LYS A 5 9.52 -8.98 -11.74
CA LYS A 5 10.47 -8.54 -12.80
C LYS A 5 9.82 -7.78 -13.98
N GLN A 6 8.50 -7.81 -14.14
CA GLN A 6 7.82 -7.26 -15.33
C GLN A 6 6.63 -6.36 -15.03
N THR A 7 6.29 -6.15 -13.76
CA THR A 7 5.17 -5.28 -13.38
C THR A 7 5.74 -4.07 -12.66
N THR A 8 6.37 -3.17 -13.41
CA THR A 8 6.60 -1.80 -12.96
C THR A 8 5.27 -1.05 -13.00
N VAL A 9 4.32 -1.48 -12.18
CA VAL A 9 3.13 -0.67 -11.95
C VAL A 9 3.57 0.39 -10.96
N SER A 10 3.78 1.61 -11.46
CA SER A 10 4.09 2.73 -10.58
C SER A 10 2.95 2.86 -9.56
N PRO A 11 3.27 2.94 -8.26
CA PRO A 11 2.24 3.07 -7.22
C PRO A 11 1.36 4.30 -7.46
N ASP A 12 1.90 5.37 -8.04
CA ASP A 12 1.14 6.58 -8.41
C ASP A 12 0.12 6.31 -9.51
N ARG A 13 0.47 5.48 -10.49
CA ARG A 13 -0.44 5.06 -11.55
C ARG A 13 -1.60 4.23 -10.98
N SER A 14 -1.29 3.25 -10.12
CA SER A 14 -2.32 2.44 -9.45
C SER A 14 -3.27 3.28 -8.61
N LYS A 15 -2.74 4.24 -7.83
CA LYS A 15 -3.56 5.16 -7.02
C LYS A 15 -4.54 5.95 -7.88
N GLY A 16 -4.06 6.55 -8.98
CA GLY A 16 -4.90 7.31 -9.89
C GLY A 16 -5.95 6.46 -10.62
N GLU A 17 -5.67 5.20 -10.92
CA GLU A 17 -6.65 4.29 -11.50
C GLU A 17 -7.75 3.91 -10.50
N ILE A 18 -7.40 3.66 -9.23
CA ILE A 18 -8.37 3.40 -8.16
C ILE A 18 -9.29 4.60 -7.95
N GLU A 19 -8.72 5.80 -7.86
CA GLU A 19 -9.48 7.04 -7.70
C GLU A 19 -10.47 7.24 -8.87
N LYS A 20 -9.99 7.14 -10.11
CA LYS A 20 -10.85 7.25 -11.31
C LYS A 20 -11.97 6.24 -11.31
N LEU A 21 -11.69 5.00 -10.92
CA LEU A 21 -12.68 3.94 -10.86
C LEU A 21 -13.76 4.26 -9.84
N LEU A 22 -13.38 4.62 -8.62
CA LEU A 22 -14.31 4.91 -7.52
C LEU A 22 -15.16 6.15 -7.81
N THR A 23 -14.56 7.23 -8.33
CA THR A 23 -15.29 8.43 -8.75
C THR A 23 -16.28 8.11 -9.87
N ARG A 24 -15.88 7.29 -10.86
CA ARG A 24 -16.78 6.84 -11.94
C ARG A 24 -18.00 6.09 -11.40
N PHE A 25 -17.85 5.31 -10.33
CA PHE A 25 -18.95 4.60 -9.69
C PHE A 25 -19.71 5.46 -8.66
N GLY A 26 -19.36 6.75 -8.51
CA GLY A 26 -20.08 7.68 -7.64
C GLY A 26 -19.63 7.63 -6.18
N ALA A 27 -18.34 7.41 -5.93
CA ALA A 27 -17.77 7.74 -4.63
C ALA A 27 -17.80 9.27 -4.43
N SER A 28 -18.28 9.72 -3.27
CA SER A 28 -18.31 11.14 -2.91
C SER A 28 -17.04 11.61 -2.22
N GLU A 29 -16.28 10.68 -1.64
CA GLU A 29 -15.01 10.93 -0.97
C GLU A 29 -14.04 9.82 -1.33
N PHE A 30 -12.76 10.16 -1.50
CA PHE A 30 -11.65 9.22 -1.64
C PHE A 30 -10.43 9.78 -0.92
N GLY A 31 -9.69 8.93 -0.24
CA GLY A 31 -8.47 9.30 0.45
C GLY A 31 -7.54 8.11 0.62
N TYR A 32 -6.25 8.40 0.67
CA TYR A 32 -5.23 7.44 1.05
C TYR A 32 -4.38 8.04 2.17
N TRP A 33 -3.89 7.19 3.04
CA TRP A 33 -3.02 7.57 4.14
C TRP A 33 -1.92 6.52 4.28
N THR A 34 -0.68 6.97 4.44
CA THR A 34 0.44 6.08 4.72
C THR A 34 1.14 6.59 5.96
N SER A 35 1.36 5.72 6.93
CA SER A 35 2.17 5.95 8.12
C SER A 35 3.22 4.85 8.26
N GLU A 36 4.03 4.92 9.31
CA GLU A 36 5.09 3.93 9.57
C GLU A 36 4.54 2.50 9.68
N ASP A 37 3.43 2.33 10.40
CA ASP A 37 2.91 1.00 10.74
C ASP A 37 1.78 0.50 9.83
N GLN A 38 1.22 1.36 8.99
CA GLN A 38 0.02 1.03 8.22
C GLN A 38 -0.15 1.92 6.98
N ALA A 39 -0.75 1.35 5.95
CA ALA A 39 -1.32 2.06 4.83
C ALA A 39 -2.85 1.91 4.87
N LYS A 40 -3.57 2.96 4.49
CA LYS A 40 -5.03 2.99 4.44
C LYS A 40 -5.51 3.57 3.13
N VAL A 41 -6.60 2.98 2.62
CA VAL A 41 -7.39 3.54 1.52
C VAL A 41 -8.83 3.61 2.00
N GLY A 42 -9.46 4.78 1.87
CA GLY A 42 -10.83 5.02 2.30
C GLY A 42 -11.65 5.74 1.24
N PHE A 43 -12.93 5.39 1.13
CA PHE A 43 -13.88 6.09 0.27
C PHE A 43 -15.30 6.03 0.82
N VAL A 44 -16.15 6.96 0.39
CA VAL A 44 -17.57 6.97 0.72
C VAL A 44 -18.38 6.74 -0.56
N HIS A 45 -19.27 5.76 -0.54
CA HIS A 45 -20.20 5.49 -1.63
C HIS A 45 -21.62 5.37 -1.08
N ARG A 46 -22.56 6.18 -1.59
CA ARG A 46 -23.97 6.22 -1.13
C ARG A 46 -24.11 6.39 0.40
N GLY A 47 -23.22 7.20 1.00
CA GLY A 47 -23.20 7.42 2.46
C GLY A 47 -22.55 6.30 3.27
N ILE A 48 -22.09 5.22 2.64
CA ILE A 48 -21.36 4.14 3.30
C ILE A 48 -19.87 4.45 3.23
N ARG A 49 -19.21 4.47 4.38
CA ARG A 49 -17.75 4.61 4.47
C ARG A 49 -17.08 3.24 4.47
N ILE A 50 -16.15 3.05 3.53
CA ILE A 50 -15.35 1.83 3.39
C ILE A 50 -13.89 2.19 3.62
N GLU A 51 -13.22 1.44 4.48
CA GLU A 51 -11.80 1.61 4.78
C GLU A 51 -11.07 0.27 4.68
N ILE A 52 -9.99 0.26 3.91
CA ILE A 52 -9.08 -0.87 3.77
C ILE A 52 -7.79 -0.48 4.48
N THR A 53 -7.47 -1.17 5.58
CA THR A 53 -6.22 -0.97 6.33
C THR A 53 -5.27 -2.12 6.06
N LEU A 54 -4.09 -1.80 5.56
CA LEU A 54 -2.99 -2.71 5.35
C LEU A 54 -1.92 -2.45 6.42
N PRO A 55 -1.71 -3.35 7.40
CA PRO A 55 -0.58 -3.24 8.30
C PRO A 55 0.72 -3.35 7.51
N LEU A 56 1.65 -2.44 7.77
CA LEU A 56 3.00 -2.49 7.20
C LEU A 56 3.91 -3.28 8.14
N PRO A 57 4.81 -4.10 7.58
CA PRO A 57 5.73 -4.89 8.38
C PRO A 57 6.74 -3.99 9.07
N LYS A 58 7.13 -4.33 10.31
CA LYS A 58 8.13 -3.56 11.06
C LYS A 58 9.51 -3.84 10.49
N LEU A 59 10.42 -2.86 10.57
CA LEU A 59 11.80 -3.08 10.16
C LEU A 59 12.46 -4.24 10.94
N ALA A 60 12.07 -4.41 12.20
CA ALA A 60 12.49 -5.53 13.05
C ALA A 60 12.07 -6.91 12.54
N ASP A 61 11.01 -6.99 11.71
CA ASP A 61 10.57 -8.26 11.11
C ASP A 61 11.48 -8.70 9.96
N PHE A 62 12.35 -7.80 9.46
CA PHE A 62 13.29 -8.07 8.38
C PHE A 62 14.72 -8.25 8.89
N THR A 63 14.96 -9.27 9.70
CA THR A 63 16.30 -9.58 10.24
C THR A 63 17.23 -10.28 9.25
N GLN A 64 16.70 -10.86 8.18
CA GLN A 64 17.47 -11.66 7.22
C GLN A 64 17.55 -11.00 5.84
N THR A 65 18.70 -11.16 5.19
CA THR A 65 18.85 -10.84 3.77
C THR A 65 18.18 -11.92 2.91
N PRO A 66 17.87 -11.64 1.64
CA PRO A 66 17.37 -12.66 0.70
C PRO A 66 18.30 -13.87 0.50
N THR A 67 19.56 -13.79 0.95
CA THR A 67 20.57 -14.85 0.92
C THR A 67 20.71 -15.60 2.26
N GLY A 68 19.81 -15.36 3.23
CA GLY A 68 19.78 -16.06 4.51
C GLY A 68 20.85 -15.60 5.52
N ARG A 69 21.53 -14.47 5.27
CA ARG A 69 22.47 -13.88 6.22
C ARG A 69 21.76 -12.87 7.11
N SER A 70 22.13 -12.79 8.38
CA SER A 70 21.66 -11.71 9.27
C SER A 70 22.02 -10.35 8.66
N ARG A 71 21.04 -9.45 8.55
CA ARG A 71 21.29 -8.07 8.13
C ARG A 71 22.13 -7.41 9.22
N THR A 72 23.33 -6.94 8.87
CA THR A 72 24.11 -6.07 9.76
C THR A 72 23.28 -4.81 9.99
N MET A 73 22.79 -4.62 11.22
CA MET A 73 22.27 -3.32 11.63
C MET A 73 23.46 -2.36 11.70
N LEU A 74 23.53 -1.41 10.76
CA LEU A 74 24.43 -0.27 10.90
C LEU A 74 23.91 0.55 12.08
N GLN A 75 24.72 0.62 13.14
CA GLN A 75 24.57 1.58 14.24
C GLN A 75 24.66 3.02 13.73
#